data_AF-A0A6P1PXH2-F1
#
_entry.id   AF-A0A6P1PXH2-F1
#
_cell.length_a   1.000
_cell.length_b   1.000
_cell.length_c   1.000
_cell.angle_alpha   90.00
_cell.angle_beta   90.00
_cell.angle_gamma   90.00
#
_symmetry.space_group_name_H-M   'P 1'
#
loop_
_entity.id
_entity.type
_entity.pdbx_description
1 polymer ?
#
loop_
_entity_poly.entity_id
_entity_poly.type
_entity_poly.pdbx_seq_one_letter_code
_entity_poly.pdbx_strand_id
1 'polypeptide(L)'
;MAIFRLQEAMLEIPDIYKDRTMNLFVLSENSASDFSFVVSRGTAKFDDKVQGVAARLLKELEITVPKFKLISSVMTVIDGMPAAEIFYHFESNNAQVWQKQTVVLLDDKPAGKKMISYIGSCPDSFTDYYQKQYAEILKSIRFHRHDNDGFISEAVPADAQSIFFVIDTDLRQLNVFESVQALYQHVNLQRALNGQYLFYCSTGHPLHIAAVVDSEPVRYGLWTSSPENFQPLSSLLSVCRSVSGPEALNSIDKINRFISDK
;
A
#
# COMPACT_ATOMS: atom_id res chain seq x y z
N MET A 1 -1.58 -16.06 5.28
CA MET A 1 -2.54 -14.93 5.38
C MET A 1 -1.76 -13.70 5.80
N ALA A 2 -2.02 -12.52 5.23
CA ALA A 2 -1.34 -11.29 5.65
C ALA A 2 -1.73 -10.96 7.10
N ILE A 3 -0.79 -11.19 8.02
CA ILE A 3 -0.99 -10.93 9.44
C ILE A 3 -0.86 -9.42 9.68
N PHE A 4 -1.98 -8.77 9.94
CA PHE A 4 -2.02 -7.39 10.39
C PHE A 4 -1.82 -7.34 11.90
N ARG A 5 -0.77 -6.65 12.34
CA ARG A 5 -0.41 -6.50 13.76
C ARG A 5 -0.95 -5.19 14.32
N LEU A 6 -1.82 -5.29 15.30
CA LEU A 6 -2.28 -4.19 16.15
C LEU A 6 -1.50 -4.17 17.47
N GLN A 7 -1.75 -3.16 18.30
CA GLN A 7 -1.19 -3.12 19.65
C GLN A 7 -1.79 -4.24 20.53
N GLU A 8 -3.06 -4.57 20.33
CA GLU A 8 -3.82 -5.49 21.18
C GLU A 8 -3.95 -6.91 20.60
N ALA A 9 -3.79 -7.08 19.28
CA ALA A 9 -4.14 -8.31 18.60
C ALA A 9 -3.42 -8.51 17.27
N MET A 10 -3.57 -9.71 16.71
CA MET A 10 -3.22 -10.05 15.33
C MET A 10 -4.49 -10.40 14.56
N LEU A 11 -4.60 -9.90 13.34
CA LEU A 11 -5.73 -10.12 12.44
C LEU A 11 -5.22 -10.67 11.11
N GLU A 12 -6.02 -11.52 10.47
CA GLU A 12 -5.76 -11.94 9.11
C GLU A 12 -6.70 -11.19 8.17
N ILE A 13 -6.15 -10.25 7.40
CA ILE A 13 -6.93 -9.37 6.53
C ILE A 13 -6.70 -9.79 5.07
N PRO A 14 -7.76 -9.99 4.26
CA PRO A 14 -7.61 -10.33 2.85
C PRO A 14 -6.83 -9.27 2.05
N ASP A 15 -5.95 -9.70 1.14
CA ASP A 15 -5.02 -8.81 0.40
C ASP A 15 -5.73 -7.79 -0.51
N ILE A 16 -7.04 -7.97 -0.76
CA ILE A 16 -7.89 -7.04 -1.50
C ILE A 16 -8.25 -5.77 -0.70
N TYR A 17 -8.09 -5.78 0.62
CA TYR A 17 -8.34 -4.61 1.46
C TYR A 17 -7.15 -3.64 1.42
N LYS A 18 -7.45 -2.35 1.29
CA LYS A 18 -6.44 -1.28 1.36
C LYS A 18 -6.34 -0.76 2.78
N ASP A 19 -5.15 -0.80 3.38
CA ASP A 19 -4.91 -0.25 4.72
C ASP A 19 -5.06 1.29 4.73
N ARG A 20 -6.00 1.78 5.52
CA ARG A 20 -6.27 3.21 5.77
C ARG A 20 -6.23 3.54 7.27
N THR A 21 -5.58 2.70 8.07
CA THR A 21 -5.56 2.82 9.52
C THR A 21 -4.94 4.14 9.95
N MET A 22 -5.60 4.83 10.88
CA MET A 22 -5.09 6.03 11.55
C MET A 22 -4.86 5.73 13.03
N ASN A 23 -3.63 5.89 13.48
CA ASN A 23 -3.32 5.88 14.92
C ASN A 23 -3.29 7.32 15.41
N LEU A 24 -3.92 7.61 16.55
CA LEU A 24 -3.93 8.91 17.20
C LEU A 24 -3.40 8.76 18.62
N PHE A 25 -2.35 9.50 18.93
CA PHE A 25 -1.79 9.64 20.27
C PHE A 25 -1.95 11.09 20.70
N VAL A 26 -2.34 11.30 21.94
CA VAL A 26 -2.58 12.63 22.52
C VAL A 26 -1.73 12.77 23.76
N LEU A 27 -1.00 13.88 23.85
CA LEU A 27 -0.36 14.33 25.07
C LEU A 27 -1.31 15.34 25.73
N SER A 28 -2.01 14.92 26.78
CA SER A 28 -2.83 15.81 27.60
C SER A 28 -2.65 15.55 29.09
N GLU A 29 -2.46 16.62 29.87
CA GLU A 29 -2.68 16.58 31.32
C GLU A 29 -4.10 17.07 31.73
N ASN A 30 -4.85 17.73 30.84
CA ASN A 30 -6.25 18.14 31.01
C ASN A 30 -6.97 18.21 29.64
N SER A 31 -8.30 18.35 29.64
CA SER A 31 -9.25 18.10 28.52
C SER A 31 -9.02 18.77 27.15
N ALA A 32 -7.98 19.60 26.96
CA ALA A 32 -7.53 20.08 25.66
C ALA A 32 -6.17 19.44 25.31
N SER A 33 -6.09 18.76 24.17
CA SER A 33 -4.85 18.12 23.69
C SER A 33 -3.82 19.17 23.30
N ASP A 34 -2.75 19.30 24.09
CA ASP A 34 -1.65 20.22 23.82
C ASP A 34 -0.79 19.79 22.61
N PHE A 35 -0.64 18.48 22.42
CA PHE A 35 0.05 17.90 21.27
C PHE A 35 -0.60 16.58 20.88
N SER A 36 -0.76 16.38 19.58
CA SER A 36 -1.16 15.08 19.04
C SER A 36 -0.14 14.55 18.06
N PHE A 37 0.04 13.23 18.05
CA PHE A 37 0.83 12.51 17.07
C PHE A 37 -0.06 11.53 16.33
N VAL A 38 -0.16 11.70 15.02
CA VAL A 38 -0.99 10.86 14.15
C VAL A 38 -0.09 10.07 13.21
N VAL A 39 -0.40 8.78 13.06
CA VAL A 39 0.18 7.94 12.00
C VAL A 39 -0.94 7.57 11.05
N SER A 40 -0.85 8.01 9.80
CA SER A 40 -1.84 7.70 8.76
C SER A 40 -1.19 7.02 7.56
N ARG A 41 -1.99 6.22 6.84
CA ARG A 41 -1.59 5.55 5.61
C ARG A 41 -2.30 6.15 4.41
N GLY A 42 -1.56 6.31 3.33
CA GLY A 42 -2.05 6.76 2.04
C GLY A 42 -1.55 5.87 0.91
N THR A 43 -2.19 6.00 -0.25
CA THR A 43 -1.76 5.32 -1.47
C THR A 43 -0.57 6.03 -2.09
N ALA A 44 0.39 5.27 -2.60
CA ALA A 44 1.47 5.76 -3.44
C ALA A 44 1.50 4.97 -4.75
N LYS A 45 1.96 5.61 -5.82
CA LYS A 45 2.18 4.95 -7.10
C LYS A 45 3.50 4.18 -7.07
N PHE A 46 3.62 3.14 -7.89
CA PHE A 46 4.82 2.30 -7.95
C PHE A 46 6.09 3.09 -8.29
N ASP A 47 5.98 4.13 -9.11
CA ASP A 47 7.07 5.00 -9.55
C ASP A 47 7.25 6.23 -8.66
N ASP A 48 6.40 6.42 -7.65
CA ASP A 48 6.50 7.56 -6.76
C ASP A 48 7.87 7.59 -6.05
N LYS A 49 8.37 8.82 -5.97
CA LYS A 49 9.51 9.22 -5.13
C LYS A 49 8.99 10.15 -4.05
N VAL A 50 9.62 10.11 -2.88
CA VAL A 50 9.22 10.86 -1.69
C VAL A 50 9.06 12.35 -1.99
N GLN A 51 9.98 12.93 -2.78
CA GLN A 51 9.92 14.34 -3.22
C GLN A 51 8.64 14.64 -3.99
N GLY A 52 8.26 13.77 -4.92
CA GLY A 52 7.05 13.94 -5.74
C GLY A 52 5.78 13.85 -4.90
N VAL A 53 5.76 12.93 -3.93
CA VAL A 53 4.62 12.77 -3.01
C VAL A 53 4.50 13.98 -2.08
N ALA A 54 5.60 14.46 -1.50
CA ALA A 54 5.62 15.65 -0.68
C ALA A 54 5.12 16.89 -1.44
N ALA A 55 5.55 17.06 -2.70
CA ALA A 55 5.08 18.16 -3.54
C ALA A 55 3.58 18.09 -3.86
N ARG A 56 3.02 16.89 -4.06
CA ARG A 56 1.56 16.73 -4.25
C ARG A 56 0.81 17.04 -2.97
N LEU A 57 1.28 16.54 -1.83
CA LEU A 57 0.68 16.81 -0.53
C LEU A 57 0.65 18.32 -0.22
N LEU A 58 1.73 19.05 -0.50
CA LEU A 58 1.77 20.50 -0.34
C LEU A 58 0.70 21.20 -1.18
N LYS A 59 0.55 20.83 -2.45
CA LYS A 59 -0.49 21.37 -3.33
C LYS A 59 -1.89 21.05 -2.82
N GLU A 60 -2.11 19.84 -2.30
CA GLU A 60 -3.40 19.46 -1.71
C GLU A 60 -3.70 20.29 -0.47
N LEU A 61 -2.72 20.50 0.42
CA LEU A 61 -2.87 21.35 1.62
C LEU A 61 -3.19 22.80 1.25
N GLU A 62 -2.47 23.39 0.28
CA GLU A 62 -2.72 24.76 -0.21
C GLU A 62 -4.15 24.97 -0.70
N ILE A 63 -4.78 23.93 -1.25
CA ILE A 63 -6.15 23.99 -1.77
C ILE A 63 -7.19 23.71 -0.67
N THR A 64 -6.88 22.81 0.26
CA THR A 64 -7.88 22.22 1.17
C THR A 64 -7.98 22.90 2.52
N VAL A 65 -6.92 23.53 3.02
CA VAL A 65 -6.93 24.18 4.33
C VAL A 65 -6.83 25.71 4.23
N PRO A 66 -7.63 26.46 4.99
CA PRO A 66 -7.66 27.91 4.88
C PRO A 66 -6.42 28.54 5.50
N LYS A 67 -5.96 29.63 4.88
CA LYS A 67 -4.77 30.40 5.30
C LYS A 67 -3.53 29.51 5.52
N PHE A 68 -3.37 28.50 4.67
CA PHE A 68 -2.18 27.67 4.65
C PHE A 68 -0.91 28.52 4.53
N LYS A 69 0.09 28.21 5.34
CA LYS A 69 1.42 28.79 5.25
C LYS A 69 2.48 27.72 5.49
N LEU A 70 3.26 27.46 4.45
CA LEU A 70 4.46 26.63 4.54
C LEU A 70 5.57 27.38 5.29
N ILE A 71 6.21 26.70 6.24
CA ILE A 71 7.38 27.19 6.96
C ILE A 71 8.65 26.53 6.42
N SER A 72 8.64 25.21 6.24
CA SER A 72 9.75 24.49 5.62
C SER A 72 9.31 23.17 4.97
N SER A 73 10.11 22.71 4.01
CA SER A 73 10.01 21.38 3.40
C SER A 73 11.43 20.88 3.14
N VAL A 74 11.82 19.78 3.81
CA VAL A 74 13.19 19.27 3.79
C VAL A 74 13.21 17.76 3.63
N MET A 75 14.21 17.27 2.91
CA MET A 75 14.48 15.83 2.84
C MET A 75 15.16 15.37 4.13
N THR A 76 14.76 14.21 4.63
CA THR A 76 15.26 13.58 5.85
C THR A 76 15.31 12.06 5.67
N VAL A 77 15.62 11.34 6.75
CA VAL A 77 15.71 9.87 6.78
C VAL A 77 15.02 9.35 8.03
N ILE A 78 14.19 8.31 7.90
CA ILE A 78 13.62 7.54 9.02
C ILE A 78 14.07 6.10 8.86
N ASP A 79 14.75 5.54 9.87
CA ASP A 79 15.24 4.15 9.87
C ASP A 79 15.98 3.75 8.57
N GLY A 80 16.83 4.65 8.05
CA GLY A 80 17.56 4.46 6.79
C GLY A 80 16.76 4.70 5.51
N MET A 81 15.45 4.91 5.60
CA MET A 81 14.57 5.18 4.45
C MET A 81 14.48 6.68 4.16
N PRO A 82 14.57 7.12 2.89
CA PRO A 82 14.31 8.50 2.51
C PRO A 82 12.92 8.95 2.94
N ALA A 83 12.83 10.16 3.49
CA ALA A 83 11.59 10.79 3.95
C ALA A 83 11.59 12.29 3.65
N ALA A 84 10.44 12.93 3.68
CA ALA A 84 10.30 14.38 3.57
C ALA A 84 9.54 14.92 4.78
N GLU A 85 10.13 15.88 5.49
CA GLU A 85 9.48 16.63 6.57
C GLU A 85 8.94 17.95 6.01
N ILE A 86 7.68 18.23 6.32
CA ILE A 86 6.97 19.44 5.93
C ILE A 86 6.46 20.09 7.22
N PHE A 87 6.78 21.37 7.41
CA PHE A 87 6.33 22.14 8.56
C PHE A 87 5.50 23.33 8.10
N TYR A 88 4.28 23.45 8.60
CA TYR A 88 3.31 24.45 8.16
C TYR A 88 2.31 24.78 9.26
N HIS A 89 1.52 25.83 9.03
CA HIS A 89 0.32 26.09 9.80
C HIS A 89 -0.84 26.50 8.90
N PHE A 90 -2.05 26.40 9.43
CA PHE A 90 -3.29 26.79 8.78
C PHE A 90 -4.34 27.16 9.84
N GLU A 91 -5.51 27.65 9.42
CA GLU A 91 -6.62 27.91 10.33
C GLU A 91 -7.63 26.76 10.34
N SER A 92 -8.12 26.39 11.52
CA SER A 92 -9.22 25.43 11.68
C SER A 92 -10.12 25.92 12.81
N ASN A 93 -11.42 26.05 12.55
CA ASN A 93 -12.40 26.53 13.54
C ASN A 93 -11.99 27.85 14.22
N ASN A 94 -11.45 28.80 13.43
CA ASN A 94 -10.90 30.09 13.90
C ASN A 94 -9.68 29.98 14.86
N ALA A 95 -9.08 28.79 15.01
CA ALA A 95 -7.83 28.58 15.73
C ALA A 95 -6.68 28.30 14.75
N GLN A 96 -5.48 28.73 15.10
CA GLN A 96 -4.29 28.40 14.31
C GLN A 96 -3.79 27.01 14.72
N VAL A 97 -3.58 26.15 13.73
CA VAL A 97 -3.05 24.80 13.93
C VAL A 97 -1.67 24.73 13.27
N TRP A 98 -0.68 24.33 14.06
CA TRP A 98 0.67 24.06 13.57
C TRP A 98 0.88 22.57 13.40
N GLN A 99 1.40 22.18 12.24
CA GLN A 99 1.66 20.78 11.92
C GLN A 99 3.05 20.57 11.36
N LYS A 100 3.68 19.51 11.85
CA LYS A 100 4.91 18.95 11.28
C LYS A 100 4.60 17.53 10.81
N GLN A 101 4.71 17.31 9.50
CA GLN A 101 4.38 16.06 8.85
C GLN A 101 5.59 15.47 8.16
N THR A 102 5.97 14.25 8.53
CA THR A 102 7.04 13.51 7.87
C THR A 102 6.46 12.34 7.10
N VAL A 103 6.78 12.28 5.81
CA VAL A 103 6.24 11.31 4.87
C VAL A 103 7.34 10.35 4.43
N VAL A 104 7.05 9.06 4.45
CA VAL A 104 7.91 7.98 3.96
C VAL A 104 7.12 7.11 2.97
N LEU A 105 7.82 6.54 1.98
CA LEU A 105 7.27 5.54 1.08
C LEU A 105 7.84 4.18 1.43
N LEU A 106 6.96 3.20 1.59
CA LEU A 106 7.32 1.80 1.81
C LEU A 106 6.75 0.95 0.68
N ASP A 107 7.45 -0.14 0.37
CA ASP A 107 6.88 -1.19 -0.47
C ASP A 107 5.78 -1.92 0.33
N ASP A 108 4.69 -2.26 -0.35
CA ASP A 108 3.50 -2.87 0.22
C ASP A 108 3.00 -3.96 -0.72
N LYS A 109 3.83 -4.95 -0.98
CA LYS A 109 3.46 -6.04 -1.91
C LYS A 109 2.28 -6.85 -1.32
N PRO A 110 1.28 -7.25 -2.14
CA PRO A 110 1.16 -7.04 -3.59
C PRO A 110 0.57 -5.67 -3.99
N ALA A 111 0.09 -4.87 -3.04
CA ALA A 111 -0.55 -3.55 -3.24
C ALA A 111 0.38 -2.45 -3.80
N GLY A 112 1.63 -2.75 -4.13
CA GLY A 112 2.59 -1.83 -4.75
C GLY A 112 3.37 -1.04 -3.70
N LYS A 113 3.07 0.25 -3.57
CA LYS A 113 3.68 1.15 -2.59
C LYS A 113 2.64 1.80 -1.70
N LYS A 114 3.01 2.03 -0.45
CA LYS A 114 2.22 2.83 0.50
C LYS A 114 2.98 4.05 0.98
N MET A 115 2.23 5.10 1.23
CA MET A 115 2.69 6.29 1.93
C MET A 115 2.34 6.16 3.40
N ILE A 116 3.29 6.43 4.29
CA ILE A 116 3.02 6.62 5.72
C ILE A 116 3.33 8.07 6.07
N SER A 117 2.41 8.73 6.77
CA SER A 117 2.59 10.07 7.30
C SER A 117 2.61 10.05 8.83
N TYR A 118 3.63 10.69 9.40
CA TYR A 118 3.79 10.94 10.83
C TYR A 118 3.54 12.41 11.09
N ILE A 119 2.46 12.76 11.77
CA ILE A 119 1.96 14.13 11.87
C ILE A 119 1.93 14.54 13.34
N GLY A 120 2.76 15.51 13.72
CA GLY A 120 2.64 16.21 14.99
C GLY A 120 1.75 17.43 14.80
N SER A 121 0.79 17.66 15.70
CA SER A 121 -0.10 18.83 15.66
C SER A 121 -0.19 19.53 17.01
N CYS A 122 -0.12 20.86 17.01
CA CYS A 122 -0.29 21.73 18.17
C CYS A 122 -1.29 22.86 17.87
N PRO A 123 -2.07 23.33 18.86
CA PRO A 123 -2.69 24.64 18.81
C PRO A 123 -1.63 25.73 18.96
N ASP A 124 -1.85 26.87 18.31
CA ASP A 124 -1.15 28.17 18.48
C ASP A 124 0.35 28.23 18.15
N SER A 125 1.18 27.27 18.58
CA SER A 125 2.62 27.22 18.25
C SER A 125 3.21 25.81 18.35
N PHE A 126 4.22 25.53 17.52
CA PHE A 126 5.04 24.31 17.61
C PHE A 126 6.34 24.63 18.35
N THR A 127 6.28 24.67 19.68
CA THR A 127 7.40 25.06 20.55
C THR A 127 8.60 24.10 20.46
N ASP A 128 9.76 24.53 20.97
CA ASP A 128 10.96 23.68 21.08
C ASP A 128 10.68 22.38 21.85
N TYR A 129 9.78 22.44 22.84
CA TYR A 129 9.33 21.26 23.58
C TYR A 129 8.66 20.24 22.66
N TYR A 130 7.66 20.65 21.86
CA TYR A 130 6.98 19.75 20.92
C TYR A 130 7.86 19.32 19.75
N GLN A 131 8.77 20.19 19.30
CA GLN A 131 9.80 19.83 18.33
C GLN A 131 10.67 18.69 18.82
N LYS A 132 11.08 18.72 20.09
CA LYS A 132 11.85 17.64 20.70
C LYS A 132 11.03 16.35 20.79
N GLN A 133 9.78 16.40 21.28
CA GLN A 133 8.91 15.22 21.37
C GLN A 133 8.72 14.55 20.00
N TYR A 134 8.38 15.34 18.98
CA TYR A 134 8.20 14.85 17.62
C TYR A 134 9.47 14.19 17.07
N ALA A 135 10.63 14.84 17.22
CA ALA A 135 11.91 14.31 16.76
C ALA A 135 12.32 13.02 17.49
N GLU A 136 12.07 12.92 18.80
CA GLU A 136 12.34 11.71 19.58
C GLU A 136 11.48 10.53 19.13
N ILE A 137 10.18 10.77 18.87
CA ILE A 137 9.28 9.75 18.31
C ILE A 137 9.80 9.29 16.94
N LEU A 138 10.11 10.22 16.03
CA LEU A 138 10.61 9.85 14.70
C LEU A 138 11.90 9.03 14.75
N LYS A 139 12.83 9.39 15.64
CA LYS A 139 14.10 8.67 15.84
C LYS A 139 13.89 7.25 16.38
N SER A 140 12.79 7.00 17.09
CA SER A 140 12.44 5.69 17.65
C SER A 140 11.84 4.72 16.62
N ILE A 141 11.35 5.22 15.48
CA ILE A 141 10.68 4.40 14.47
C ILE A 141 11.65 3.36 13.92
N ARG A 142 11.18 2.10 13.86
CA ARG A 142 11.82 1.00 13.16
C ARG A 142 10.78 0.35 12.24
N PHE A 143 11.12 0.21 10.97
CA PHE A 143 10.26 -0.52 10.04
C PHE A 143 10.49 -2.03 10.21
N HIS A 144 9.40 -2.79 10.10
CA HIS A 144 9.53 -4.23 9.97
C HIS A 144 10.35 -4.53 8.72
N ARG A 145 11.48 -5.23 8.92
CA ARG A 145 12.24 -5.80 7.82
C ARG A 145 11.49 -7.06 7.42
N HIS A 146 11.16 -7.20 6.14
CA HIS A 146 10.67 -8.47 5.65
C HIS A 146 11.82 -9.47 5.75
N ASP A 147 11.66 -10.48 6.59
CA ASP A 147 12.56 -11.62 6.60
C ASP A 147 12.47 -12.26 5.20
N ASN A 148 13.62 -12.48 4.57
CA ASN A 148 13.67 -13.22 3.31
C ASN A 148 13.27 -14.66 3.64
N ASP A 149 12.10 -15.07 3.18
CA ASP A 149 11.57 -16.43 3.36
C ASP A 149 12.37 -17.48 2.56
N GLY A 150 13.38 -17.04 1.80
CA GLY A 150 14.22 -17.89 0.97
C GLY A 150 13.50 -18.39 -0.28
N PHE A 151 12.28 -17.91 -0.56
CA PHE A 151 11.53 -18.30 -1.74
C PHE A 151 12.20 -17.77 -3.01
N ILE A 152 12.49 -18.67 -3.94
CA ILE A 152 13.07 -18.32 -5.23
C ILE A 152 11.90 -18.11 -6.21
N SER A 153 11.70 -16.86 -6.60
CA SER A 153 10.71 -16.47 -7.59
C SER A 153 11.11 -16.95 -8.99
N GLU A 154 10.18 -17.63 -9.66
CA GLU A 154 10.37 -18.17 -11.01
C GLU A 154 9.48 -17.44 -12.01
N ALA A 155 10.02 -17.16 -13.20
CA ALA A 155 9.27 -16.52 -14.27
C ALA A 155 8.25 -17.48 -14.87
N VAL A 156 7.00 -17.02 -15.02
CA VAL A 156 5.97 -17.73 -15.77
C VAL A 156 6.25 -17.56 -17.27
N PRO A 157 6.34 -18.63 -18.07
CA PRO A 157 6.58 -18.52 -19.50
C PRO A 157 5.54 -17.64 -20.19
N ALA A 158 5.99 -16.73 -21.07
CA ALA A 158 5.11 -15.76 -21.73
C ALA A 158 4.10 -16.41 -22.70
N ASP A 159 4.39 -17.62 -23.16
CA ASP A 159 3.57 -18.46 -24.04
C ASP A 159 2.80 -19.55 -23.29
N ALA A 160 2.79 -19.53 -21.94
CA ALA A 160 2.10 -20.53 -21.14
C ALA A 160 0.59 -20.58 -21.45
N GLN A 161 0.15 -21.78 -21.88
CA GLN A 161 -1.25 -22.14 -22.11
C GLN A 161 -1.79 -22.84 -20.87
N SER A 162 -2.35 -22.06 -19.96
CA SER A 162 -2.88 -22.51 -18.66
C SER A 162 -3.95 -21.54 -18.20
N ILE A 163 -4.77 -21.96 -17.24
CA ILE A 163 -5.69 -21.06 -16.55
C ILE A 163 -4.90 -20.10 -15.65
N PHE A 164 -5.24 -18.81 -15.73
CA PHE A 164 -4.79 -17.75 -14.84
C PHE A 164 -6.00 -17.00 -14.31
N PHE A 165 -5.95 -16.63 -13.04
CA PHE A 165 -6.99 -15.85 -12.40
C PHE A 165 -6.46 -14.47 -12.05
N VAL A 166 -7.26 -13.44 -12.31
CA VAL A 166 -6.94 -12.05 -11.98
C VAL A 166 -8.11 -11.40 -11.27
N ILE A 167 -7.92 -10.98 -10.03
CA ILE A 167 -8.91 -10.20 -9.30
C ILE A 167 -8.64 -8.71 -9.56
N ASP A 168 -9.60 -8.01 -10.15
CA ASP A 168 -9.63 -6.55 -10.15
C ASP A 168 -10.10 -6.07 -8.77
N THR A 169 -9.20 -5.47 -7.99
CA THR A 169 -9.49 -5.12 -6.59
C THR A 169 -10.52 -4.00 -6.47
N ASP A 170 -10.60 -3.13 -7.47
CA ASP A 170 -11.54 -2.00 -7.44
C ASP A 170 -12.95 -2.46 -7.83
N LEU A 171 -13.07 -3.31 -8.86
CA LEU A 171 -14.35 -3.88 -9.30
C LEU A 171 -14.81 -5.07 -8.46
N ARG A 172 -13.89 -5.68 -7.69
CA ARG A 172 -14.09 -6.98 -7.02
C ARG A 172 -14.57 -8.06 -7.99
N GLN A 173 -14.02 -8.05 -9.20
CA GLN A 173 -14.34 -9.01 -10.25
C GLN A 173 -13.16 -9.95 -10.44
N LEU A 174 -13.44 -11.26 -10.45
CA LEU A 174 -12.47 -12.28 -10.81
C LEU A 174 -12.56 -12.56 -12.30
N ASN A 175 -11.44 -12.42 -13.00
CA ASN A 175 -11.31 -12.71 -14.43
C ASN A 175 -10.48 -13.97 -14.63
N VAL A 176 -10.92 -14.83 -15.55
CA VAL A 176 -10.25 -16.09 -15.89
C VAL A 176 -9.70 -16.01 -17.31
N PHE A 177 -8.42 -16.30 -17.48
CA PHE A 177 -7.73 -16.30 -18.76
C PHE A 177 -7.14 -17.67 -19.05
N GLU A 178 -7.21 -18.12 -20.30
CA GLU A 178 -6.71 -19.45 -20.74
C GLU A 178 -5.24 -19.43 -21.20
N SER A 179 -4.61 -18.26 -21.19
CA SER A 179 -3.18 -18.09 -21.45
C SER A 179 -2.63 -16.79 -20.86
N VAL A 180 -1.31 -16.72 -20.69
CA VAL A 180 -0.61 -15.48 -20.29
C VAL A 180 -0.82 -14.37 -21.33
N GLN A 181 -0.84 -14.71 -22.61
CA GLN A 181 -1.06 -13.75 -23.69
C GLN A 181 -2.46 -13.11 -23.60
N ALA A 182 -3.50 -13.91 -23.36
CA ALA A 182 -4.86 -13.40 -23.16
C ALA A 182 -4.93 -12.48 -21.93
N LEU A 183 -4.25 -12.84 -20.83
CA LEU A 183 -4.15 -12.01 -19.64
C LEU A 183 -3.51 -10.65 -19.95
N TYR A 184 -2.35 -10.62 -20.64
CA TYR A 184 -1.65 -9.37 -20.96
C TYR A 184 -2.43 -8.45 -21.92
N GLN A 185 -3.32 -9.00 -22.75
CA GLN A 185 -4.18 -8.19 -23.62
C GLN A 185 -5.28 -7.43 -22.85
N HIS A 186 -5.68 -7.93 -21.67
CA HIS A 186 -6.79 -7.38 -20.89
C HIS A 186 -6.34 -6.60 -19.64
N VAL A 187 -5.17 -6.93 -19.10
CA VAL A 187 -4.65 -6.30 -17.88
C VAL A 187 -3.92 -5.01 -18.21
N ASN A 188 -4.35 -3.91 -17.58
CA ASN A 188 -3.61 -2.65 -17.68
C ASN A 188 -2.34 -2.71 -16.80
N LEU A 189 -1.16 -2.62 -17.44
CA LEU A 189 0.12 -2.72 -16.74
C LEU A 189 0.31 -1.67 -15.65
N GLN A 190 -0.08 -0.42 -15.89
CA GLN A 190 0.04 0.64 -14.89
C GLN A 190 -0.81 0.32 -13.65
N ARG A 191 -2.04 -0.16 -13.86
CA ARG A 191 -2.89 -0.59 -12.74
C ARG A 191 -2.29 -1.78 -11.99
N ALA A 192 -1.68 -2.74 -12.71
CA ALA A 192 -1.05 -3.90 -12.11
C ALA A 192 0.16 -3.52 -11.25
N LEU A 193 1.03 -2.63 -11.73
CA LEU A 193 2.18 -2.13 -10.97
C LEU A 193 1.76 -1.35 -9.71
N ASN A 194 0.57 -0.74 -9.73
CA ASN A 194 -0.04 -0.05 -8.59
C ASN A 194 -0.91 -0.98 -7.70
N GLY A 195 -0.78 -2.31 -7.83
CA GLY A 195 -1.43 -3.27 -6.95
C GLY A 195 -2.95 -3.38 -7.10
N GLN A 196 -3.52 -2.90 -8.21
CA GLN A 196 -4.98 -2.95 -8.45
C GLN A 196 -5.45 -4.31 -9.00
N TYR A 197 -4.51 -5.23 -9.23
CA TYR A 197 -4.77 -6.58 -9.67
C TYR A 197 -4.01 -7.57 -8.78
N LEU A 198 -4.69 -8.65 -8.39
CA LEU A 198 -4.08 -9.81 -7.74
C LEU A 198 -4.07 -10.97 -8.74
N PHE A 199 -2.92 -11.62 -8.91
CA PHE A 199 -2.69 -12.63 -9.94
C PHE A 199 -2.51 -14.01 -9.32
N TYR A 200 -3.07 -15.04 -9.96
CA TYR A 200 -2.97 -16.42 -9.50
C TYR A 200 -2.78 -17.38 -10.67
N CYS A 201 -2.03 -18.45 -10.44
CA CYS A 201 -1.90 -19.55 -11.39
C CYS A 201 -3.09 -20.51 -11.28
N SER A 202 -3.08 -21.56 -12.11
CA SER A 202 -4.21 -22.50 -12.21
C SER A 202 -4.46 -23.36 -10.96
N THR A 203 -3.52 -23.41 -10.01
CA THR A 203 -3.69 -24.06 -8.70
C THR A 203 -4.10 -23.07 -7.61
N GLY A 204 -4.36 -21.81 -7.96
CA GLY A 204 -4.71 -20.76 -6.99
C GLY A 204 -3.52 -20.21 -6.20
N HIS A 205 -2.27 -20.58 -6.53
CA HIS A 205 -1.09 -19.98 -5.93
C HIS A 205 -0.85 -18.55 -6.45
N PRO A 206 -0.38 -17.64 -5.59
CA PRO A 206 -0.19 -16.25 -5.94
C PRO A 206 0.94 -16.04 -6.94
N LEU A 207 0.74 -15.07 -7.82
CA LEU A 207 1.71 -14.56 -8.77
C LEU A 207 1.85 -13.04 -8.59
N HIS A 208 2.92 -12.46 -9.12
CA HIS A 208 3.09 -11.01 -9.17
C HIS A 208 3.70 -10.56 -10.50
N ILE A 209 3.53 -9.28 -10.83
CA ILE A 209 4.21 -8.66 -11.95
C ILE A 209 5.52 -8.05 -11.46
N ALA A 210 6.61 -8.35 -12.16
CA ALA A 210 7.93 -7.77 -11.93
C ALA A 210 8.69 -7.60 -13.25
N ALA A 211 9.68 -6.73 -13.24
CA ALA A 211 10.53 -6.47 -14.41
C ALA A 211 11.29 -7.74 -14.83
N VAL A 212 11.41 -7.95 -16.14
CA VAL A 212 12.26 -9.00 -16.70
C VAL A 212 13.69 -8.52 -16.64
N VAL A 213 14.55 -9.30 -15.97
CA VAL A 213 15.97 -9.01 -15.80
C VAL A 213 16.61 -8.84 -17.19
N ASP A 214 17.46 -7.81 -17.32
CA ASP A 214 18.22 -7.50 -18.54
C ASP A 214 17.38 -7.29 -19.80
N SER A 215 16.16 -6.74 -19.66
CA SER A 215 15.33 -6.37 -20.81
C SER A 215 15.46 -4.89 -21.17
N GLU A 216 15.82 -4.61 -22.43
CA GLU A 216 15.76 -3.27 -23.01
C GLU A 216 14.89 -3.26 -24.29
N PRO A 217 13.81 -2.45 -24.35
CA PRO A 217 13.25 -1.65 -23.25
C PRO A 217 12.75 -2.54 -22.10
N VAL A 218 12.61 -1.96 -20.89
CA VAL A 218 12.14 -2.69 -19.70
C VAL A 218 10.81 -3.37 -19.99
N ARG A 219 10.80 -4.70 -19.87
CA ARG A 219 9.61 -5.55 -19.98
C ARG A 219 9.19 -6.01 -18.60
N TYR A 220 7.92 -6.37 -18.48
CA TYR A 220 7.34 -6.92 -17.27
C TYR A 220 6.79 -8.31 -17.58
N GLY A 221 6.97 -9.22 -16.63
CA GLY A 221 6.47 -10.59 -16.70
C GLY A 221 5.72 -10.97 -15.43
N LEU A 222 5.01 -12.09 -15.49
CA LEU A 222 4.44 -12.76 -14.32
C LEU A 222 5.49 -13.67 -13.68
N TRP A 223 5.50 -13.67 -12.36
CA TRP A 223 6.43 -14.42 -11.54
C TRP A 223 5.69 -15.12 -10.41
N THR A 224 6.20 -16.27 -9.96
CA THR A 224 5.68 -16.96 -8.79
C THR A 224 5.89 -16.11 -7.53
N SER A 225 4.94 -16.18 -6.60
CA SER A 225 5.05 -15.51 -5.31
C SER A 225 5.11 -16.55 -4.19
N SER A 226 5.77 -16.19 -3.09
CA SER A 226 5.83 -17.05 -1.92
C SER A 226 4.43 -17.33 -1.34
N PRO A 227 4.07 -18.60 -1.13
CA PRO A 227 2.80 -18.96 -0.48
C PRO A 227 2.71 -18.48 0.98
N GLU A 228 3.83 -18.21 1.66
CA GLU A 228 3.84 -17.75 3.05
C GLU A 228 3.46 -16.27 3.17
N ASN A 229 3.89 -15.47 2.19
CA ASN A 229 3.75 -14.02 2.19
C ASN A 229 2.47 -13.52 1.49
N PHE A 230 1.81 -14.37 0.70
CA PHE A 230 0.65 -13.98 -0.10
C PHE A 230 -0.50 -14.97 0.08
N GLN A 231 -1.73 -14.47 0.02
CA GLN A 231 -2.90 -15.33 0.19
C GLN A 231 -3.20 -16.16 -1.06
N PRO A 232 -3.64 -17.43 -0.92
CA PRO A 232 -4.13 -18.20 -2.05
C PRO A 232 -5.47 -17.64 -2.57
N LEU A 233 -5.80 -17.93 -3.82
CA LEU A 233 -7.05 -17.46 -4.43
C LEU A 233 -8.29 -17.86 -3.62
N SER A 234 -8.31 -19.08 -3.07
CA SER A 234 -9.44 -19.63 -2.34
C SER A 234 -9.90 -18.76 -1.16
N SER A 235 -8.98 -18.05 -0.49
CA SER A 235 -9.33 -17.17 0.64
C SER A 235 -9.95 -15.83 0.20
N LEU A 236 -9.88 -15.48 -1.08
CA LEU A 236 -10.39 -14.21 -1.62
C LEU A 236 -11.71 -14.34 -2.38
N LEU A 237 -12.10 -15.56 -2.75
CA LEU A 237 -13.28 -15.78 -3.59
C LEU A 237 -14.58 -15.23 -2.99
N SER A 238 -14.72 -15.27 -1.65
CA SER A 238 -15.88 -14.73 -0.95
C SER A 238 -16.03 -13.21 -1.07
N VAL A 239 -14.95 -12.50 -1.39
CA VAL A 239 -14.94 -11.03 -1.53
C VAL A 239 -15.27 -10.62 -2.97
N CYS A 240 -15.16 -11.54 -3.94
CA CYS A 240 -15.51 -11.29 -5.34
C CYS A 240 -17.03 -11.15 -5.51
N ARG A 241 -17.45 -10.10 -6.23
CA ARG A 241 -18.86 -9.81 -6.54
C ARG A 241 -19.33 -10.47 -7.82
N SER A 242 -18.41 -10.72 -8.74
CA SER A 242 -18.68 -11.31 -10.05
C SER A 242 -17.48 -12.09 -10.55
N VAL A 243 -17.76 -13.01 -11.48
CA VAL A 243 -16.77 -13.81 -12.19
C VAL A 243 -16.98 -13.61 -13.68
N SER A 244 -15.89 -13.38 -14.41
CA SER A 244 -15.87 -13.33 -15.87
C SER A 244 -14.86 -14.37 -16.37
N GLY A 245 -15.33 -15.34 -17.13
CA GLY A 245 -14.52 -16.46 -17.57
C GLY A 245 -15.28 -17.40 -18.49
N PRO A 246 -14.63 -18.47 -18.99
CA PRO A 246 -15.27 -19.49 -19.80
C PRO A 246 -16.36 -20.21 -19.01
N GLU A 247 -17.30 -20.87 -19.70
CA GLU A 247 -18.45 -21.54 -19.07
C GLU A 247 -18.05 -22.52 -17.96
N ALA A 248 -16.92 -23.20 -18.12
CA ALA A 248 -16.37 -24.12 -17.12
C ALA A 248 -15.92 -23.42 -15.82
N LEU A 249 -15.60 -22.12 -15.85
CA LEU A 249 -15.02 -21.34 -14.75
C LEU A 249 -15.71 -19.97 -14.56
N ASN A 250 -17.00 -19.88 -14.84
CA ASN A 250 -17.76 -18.62 -14.77
C ASN A 250 -18.47 -18.36 -13.43
N SER A 251 -18.17 -19.13 -12.38
CA SER A 251 -18.72 -18.92 -11.03
C SER A 251 -17.72 -19.28 -9.95
N ILE A 252 -17.91 -18.71 -8.75
CA ILE A 252 -17.06 -18.97 -7.58
C ILE A 252 -17.03 -20.47 -7.24
N ASP A 253 -18.19 -21.14 -7.24
CA ASP A 253 -18.27 -22.57 -6.92
C ASP A 253 -17.50 -23.44 -7.92
N LYS A 254 -17.59 -23.12 -9.21
CA LYS A 254 -16.85 -23.84 -10.26
C LYS A 254 -15.34 -23.65 -10.11
N ILE A 255 -14.91 -22.42 -9.83
CA ILE A 255 -13.49 -22.11 -9.59
C ILE A 255 -12.98 -22.81 -8.34
N ASN A 256 -13.74 -22.81 -7.24
CA ASN A 256 -13.38 -23.51 -6.01
C ASN A 256 -13.17 -25.01 -6.24
N ARG A 257 -14.10 -25.66 -6.96
CA ARG A 257 -13.95 -27.08 -7.33
C ARG A 257 -12.72 -27.31 -8.20
N PHE A 258 -12.54 -26.50 -9.23
CA PHE A 258 -11.39 -26.60 -10.14
C PHE A 258 -10.04 -26.49 -9.42
N ILE A 259 -9.93 -25.61 -8.42
CA ILE A 259 -8.70 -25.46 -7.61
C ILE A 259 -8.53 -26.62 -6.64
N SER A 260 -9.62 -27.13 -6.07
CA SER A 260 -9.59 -28.23 -5.08
C SER A 260 -9.27 -29.58 -5.69
N ASP A 261 -9.58 -29.78 -6.97
CA ASP A 261 -9.35 -31.04 -7.71
C ASP A 261 -7.90 -31.18 -8.24
N LYS A 262 -7.01 -30.22 -7.92
CA LYS A 262 -5.60 -30.18 -8.36
C LYS A 262 -4.64 -30.30 -7.19
#